data_AF-A0A955NQD4-F1
#
_entry.id   AF-A0A955NQD4-F1
#
_cell.length_a   1.000
_cell.length_b   1.000
_cell.length_c   1.000
_cell.angle_alpha   90.00
_cell.angle_beta   90.00
_cell.angle_gamma   90.00
#
_symmetry.space_group_name_H-M   'P 1'
#
loop_
_entity.id
_entity.type
_entity.pdbx_description
1 polymer ?
#
loop_
_entity_poly.entity_id
_entity_poly.type
_entity_poly.pdbx_seq_one_letter_code
_entity_poly.pdbx_strand_id
1 'polypeptide(L)'
;MNSQNFTSDSFHSDELRNRWTDHFNPPALINDLGCFQVGPDPMAIRNFMFPPFSGKGEATAMLYVNGHHPATDGVKVGYTWYPDRVVRNCQMDGFEIET
;
A
#
# COMPACT_ATOMS: atom_id res chain seq x y z
N MET A 1 6.12 -31.43 -20.98
CA MET A 1 5.65 -30.53 -19.89
C MET A 1 5.43 -29.18 -20.51
N ASN A 2 4.20 -28.68 -20.54
CA ASN A 2 3.96 -27.29 -20.96
C ASN A 2 4.49 -26.37 -19.85
N SER A 3 5.48 -25.54 -20.17
CA SER A 3 5.88 -24.46 -19.27
C SER A 3 4.71 -23.48 -19.19
N GLN A 4 4.04 -23.42 -18.04
CA GLN A 4 3.17 -22.27 -17.75
C GLN A 4 4.06 -21.03 -17.68
N ASN A 5 3.71 -20.01 -18.48
CA ASN A 5 4.35 -18.70 -18.39
C ASN A 5 3.78 -18.00 -17.16
N PHE A 6 4.56 -17.95 -16.08
CA PHE A 6 4.22 -17.19 -14.90
C PHE A 6 4.51 -15.70 -15.13
N THR A 7 3.58 -14.85 -14.70
CA THR A 7 3.73 -13.39 -14.66
C THR A 7 3.67 -12.92 -13.20
N SER A 8 3.94 -11.63 -12.93
CA SER A 8 3.81 -11.07 -11.57
C SER A 8 2.41 -11.32 -11.00
N ASP A 9 1.39 -11.21 -11.84
CA ASP A 9 -0.01 -11.43 -11.48
C ASP A 9 -0.33 -12.88 -11.12
N SER A 10 0.61 -13.81 -11.33
CA SER A 10 0.45 -15.20 -10.88
C SER A 10 0.79 -15.40 -9.40
N PHE A 11 1.37 -14.38 -8.73
CA PHE A 11 1.91 -14.50 -7.37
C PHE A 11 1.40 -13.40 -6.42
N HIS A 12 0.12 -13.04 -6.54
CA HIS A 12 -0.48 -12.04 -5.66
C HIS A 12 -0.96 -12.64 -4.33
N SER A 13 -1.07 -11.80 -3.30
CA SER A 13 -1.76 -12.17 -2.05
C SER A 13 -3.28 -12.09 -2.23
N ASP A 14 -4.04 -12.66 -1.29
CA ASP A 14 -5.43 -12.25 -1.10
C ASP A 14 -5.50 -10.78 -0.64
N GLU A 15 -6.65 -10.14 -0.88
CA GLU A 15 -6.90 -8.78 -0.40
C GLU A 15 -7.09 -8.76 1.12
N LEU A 16 -6.26 -7.97 1.81
CA LEU A 16 -6.43 -7.68 3.22
C LEU A 16 -7.10 -6.31 3.40
N ARG A 17 -8.18 -6.23 4.18
CA ARG A 17 -8.89 -4.96 4.46
C ARG A 17 -8.75 -4.52 5.90
N ASN A 18 -8.09 -3.38 6.11
CA ASN A 18 -7.88 -2.77 7.43
C ASN A 18 -8.26 -1.29 7.43
N ARG A 19 -8.68 -0.79 8.60
CA ARG A 19 -8.77 0.64 8.87
C ARG A 19 -7.38 1.21 9.06
N TRP A 20 -7.23 2.52 8.87
CA TRP A 20 -5.96 3.20 9.09
C TRP A 20 -5.48 3.13 10.53
N THR A 21 -6.42 3.08 11.47
CA THR A 21 -6.15 3.02 12.91
C THR A 21 -5.89 1.61 13.41
N ASP A 22 -6.07 0.59 12.56
CA ASP A 22 -5.85 -0.79 12.97
C ASP A 22 -4.35 -1.05 13.14
N HIS A 23 -4.02 -1.85 14.15
CA HIS A 23 -2.64 -2.22 14.42
C HIS A 23 -2.24 -3.38 13.50
N PHE A 24 -1.96 -3.05 12.24
CA PHE A 24 -1.50 -4.01 11.24
C PHE A 24 -0.16 -3.57 10.65
N ASN A 25 0.60 -4.54 10.13
CA ASN A 25 1.84 -4.27 9.43
C ASN A 25 1.55 -4.24 7.92
N PRO A 26 1.59 -3.07 7.23
CA PRO A 26 1.27 -3.02 5.82
C PRO A 26 2.32 -3.72 4.94
N PRO A 27 1.95 -4.17 3.74
CA PRO A 27 2.89 -4.83 2.83
C PRO A 27 4.10 -3.95 2.47
N ALA A 28 5.23 -4.60 2.16
CA ALA A 28 6.46 -3.93 1.73
C ALA A 28 6.91 -4.47 0.38
N LEU A 29 7.69 -3.65 -0.34
CA LEU A 29 8.40 -4.05 -1.54
C LEU A 29 9.89 -3.92 -1.27
N ILE A 30 10.61 -4.99 -1.56
CA ILE A 30 12.04 -5.14 -1.28
C ILE A 30 12.68 -5.78 -2.51
N ASN A 31 13.75 -5.17 -3.00
CA ASN A 31 14.56 -5.72 -4.09
C ASN A 31 16.04 -5.35 -3.87
N ASP A 32 16.88 -5.69 -4.84
CA ASP A 32 18.32 -5.44 -4.78
C ASP A 32 18.71 -3.95 -4.80
N LEU A 33 17.79 -3.06 -5.20
CA LEU A 33 18.01 -1.61 -5.24
C LEU A 33 17.60 -0.92 -3.94
N GLY A 34 16.71 -1.53 -3.15
CA GLY A 34 16.20 -0.94 -1.93
C GLY A 34 14.87 -1.51 -1.47
N CYS A 35 14.23 -0.78 -0.56
CA CYS A 35 12.92 -1.16 -0.05
C CYS A 35 12.05 0.04 0.31
N PHE A 36 10.75 -0.18 0.34
CA PHE A 36 9.80 0.69 1.03
C PHE A 36 8.60 -0.12 1.51
N GLN A 37 7.83 0.46 2.43
CA GLN A 37 6.58 -0.09 2.93
C GLN A 37 5.44 0.84 2.54
N VAL A 38 4.27 0.30 2.20
CA VAL A 38 3.09 1.16 2.06
C VAL A 38 2.62 1.64 3.43
N GLY A 39 2.00 2.81 3.50
CA GLY A 39 1.34 3.28 4.72
C GLY A 39 -0.05 2.67 4.89
N PRO A 40 -0.66 2.83 6.08
CA PRO A 40 -2.10 2.62 6.29
C PRO A 40 -2.98 3.56 5.44
N ASP A 41 -2.42 4.72 5.07
CA ASP A 41 -2.98 5.62 4.08
C ASP A 41 -2.65 5.13 2.65
N PRO A 42 -3.63 5.06 1.72
CA PRO A 42 -3.41 4.60 0.35
C PRO A 42 -2.44 5.51 -0.43
N MET A 43 -2.27 6.78 -0.06
CA MET A 43 -1.31 7.68 -0.69
C MET A 43 0.09 7.61 -0.08
N ALA A 44 0.23 7.05 1.13
CA ALA A 44 1.49 7.06 1.85
C ALA A 44 2.40 5.88 1.49
N ILE A 45 3.70 6.15 1.39
CA ILE A 45 4.74 5.15 1.62
C ILE A 45 5.55 5.55 2.86
N ARG A 46 6.30 4.61 3.41
CA ARG A 46 7.13 4.81 4.61
C ARG A 46 8.32 3.87 4.59
N ASN A 47 9.26 4.06 5.52
CA ASN A 47 10.39 3.16 5.74
C ASN A 47 11.20 2.89 4.45
N PHE A 48 11.37 3.91 3.60
CA PHE A 48 12.10 3.75 2.35
C PHE A 48 13.61 3.76 2.58
N MET A 49 14.32 2.87 1.89
CA MET A 49 15.78 2.75 1.92
C MET A 49 16.28 2.55 0.50
N PHE A 50 16.72 3.63 -0.15
CA PHE A 50 17.26 3.64 -1.52
C PHE A 50 18.48 4.58 -1.57
N PRO A 51 19.70 4.07 -1.77
CA PRO A 51 20.89 4.92 -1.80
C PRO A 51 20.74 6.12 -2.76
N PRO A 52 21.15 7.34 -2.35
CA PRO A 52 21.80 7.71 -1.08
C PRO A 52 20.81 8.11 0.05
N PHE A 53 19.50 7.96 -0.17
CA PHE A 53 18.47 8.46 0.74
C PHE A 53 17.82 7.34 1.56
N SER A 54 17.49 7.65 2.80
CA SER A 54 16.67 6.78 3.62
C SER A 54 15.72 7.62 4.48
N GLY A 55 14.55 7.06 4.76
CA GLY A 55 13.55 7.67 5.62
C GLY A 55 12.85 6.59 6.41
N LYS A 56 12.88 6.69 7.75
CA LYS A 56 12.27 5.71 8.66
C LYS A 56 11.19 6.36 9.50
N GLY A 57 10.12 5.63 9.77
CA GLY A 57 9.07 6.03 10.71
C GLY A 57 7.97 6.86 10.07
N GLU A 58 8.34 7.92 9.34
CA GLU A 58 7.38 8.88 8.79
C GLU A 58 6.70 8.38 7.50
N ALA A 59 5.40 8.69 7.39
CA ALA A 59 4.63 8.53 6.17
C ALA A 59 4.90 9.72 5.24
N THR A 60 5.00 9.48 3.93
CA THR A 60 5.34 10.52 2.94
C THR A 60 4.17 11.41 2.55
N ALA A 61 2.93 10.97 2.76
CA ALA A 61 1.74 11.65 2.31
C ALA A 61 0.54 11.37 3.23
N MET A 62 -0.50 12.18 3.08
CA MET A 62 -1.76 12.04 3.78
C MET A 62 -2.92 12.40 2.84
N LEU A 63 -3.88 11.49 2.67
CA LEU A 63 -5.04 11.68 1.82
C LEU A 63 -6.10 12.51 2.55
N TYR A 64 -6.62 13.51 1.84
CA TYR A 64 -7.81 14.26 2.21
C TYR A 64 -8.77 14.29 1.03
N VAL A 65 -10.06 14.09 1.29
CA VAL A 65 -11.14 14.32 0.31
C VAL A 65 -12.14 15.25 0.94
N ASN A 66 -12.49 16.33 0.23
CA ASN A 66 -13.39 17.38 0.73
C ASN A 66 -12.98 17.98 2.10
N GLY A 67 -11.69 17.95 2.44
CA GLY A 67 -11.19 18.40 3.75
C GLY A 67 -11.34 17.38 4.89
N HIS A 68 -11.89 16.18 4.61
CA HIS A 68 -12.01 15.09 5.56
C HIS A 68 -10.84 14.12 5.46
N HIS A 69 -10.43 13.60 6.62
CA HIS A 69 -9.31 12.69 6.76
C HIS A 69 -9.83 11.26 7.01
N PRO A 70 -9.52 10.27 6.15
CA PRO A 70 -10.16 8.95 6.19
C PRO A 70 -10.06 8.20 7.52
N ALA A 71 -9.01 8.45 8.31
CA ALA A 71 -8.88 7.84 9.64
C ALA A 71 -9.98 8.25 10.63
N THR A 72 -10.60 9.42 10.48
CA THR A 72 -11.72 9.83 11.35
C THR A 72 -13.01 9.08 11.04
N ASP A 73 -13.16 8.65 9.79
CA ASP A 73 -14.42 8.09 9.27
C ASP A 73 -14.40 6.55 9.24
N GLY A 74 -13.32 5.94 9.74
CA GLY A 74 -13.20 4.48 9.85
C GLY A 74 -13.14 3.76 8.50
N VAL A 75 -12.72 4.47 7.45
CA VAL A 75 -12.56 3.94 6.09
C VAL A 75 -11.59 2.77 6.10
N LYS A 76 -11.97 1.69 5.44
CA LYS A 76 -11.09 0.52 5.24
C LYS A 76 -10.37 0.64 3.90
N VAL A 77 -9.10 0.32 3.90
CA VAL A 77 -8.26 0.19 2.71
C VAL A 77 -8.00 -1.29 2.47
N GLY A 78 -8.22 -1.73 1.24
CA GLY A 78 -7.78 -3.02 0.73
C GLY A 78 -6.32 -2.98 0.34
N TYR A 79 -5.58 -4.05 0.60
CA TYR A 79 -4.17 -4.20 0.27
C TYR A 79 -3.98 -5.55 -0.44
N THR A 80 -3.48 -5.50 -1.67
CA THR A 80 -3.09 -6.70 -2.43
C THR A 80 -1.62 -6.58 -2.80
N TRP A 81 -0.79 -7.48 -2.28
CA TRP A 81 0.63 -7.51 -2.59
C TRP A 81 0.88 -8.31 -3.87
N TYR A 82 1.79 -7.83 -4.70
CA TYR A 82 2.36 -8.50 -5.86
C TYR A 82 3.89 -8.42 -5.77
N PRO A 83 4.63 -9.28 -6.49
CA PRO A 83 6.09 -9.21 -6.52
C PRO A 83 6.67 -7.85 -6.92
N ASP A 84 5.97 -7.08 -7.75
CA ASP A 84 6.42 -5.81 -8.31
C ASP A 84 5.67 -4.57 -7.80
N ARG A 85 4.54 -4.75 -7.09
CA ARG A 85 3.67 -3.65 -6.65
C ARG A 85 2.81 -4.03 -5.45
N VAL A 86 2.21 -3.03 -4.82
CA VAL A 86 1.13 -3.23 -3.84
C VAL A 86 -0.03 -2.40 -4.30
N VAL A 87 -1.14 -3.05 -4.66
CA VAL A 87 -2.38 -2.37 -5.02
C VAL A 87 -3.16 -2.07 -3.75
N ARG A 88 -3.54 -0.81 -3.57
CA ARG A 88 -4.37 -0.35 -2.46
C ARG A 88 -5.63 0.29 -3.00
N ASN A 89 -6.78 -0.05 -2.45
CA ASN A 89 -8.05 0.57 -2.83
C ASN A 89 -8.89 0.98 -1.61
N CYS A 90 -9.66 2.05 -1.75
CA CYS A 90 -10.73 2.38 -0.82
C CYS A 90 -11.84 3.19 -1.49
N GLN A 91 -12.98 3.28 -0.80
CA GLN A 91 -14.09 4.14 -1.18
C GLN A 91 -14.35 5.17 -0.10
N MET A 92 -14.48 6.44 -0.48
CA MET A 92 -14.79 7.55 0.43
C MET A 92 -15.47 8.68 -0.32
N ASP A 93 -16.53 9.26 0.26
CA ASP A 93 -17.30 10.37 -0.32
C ASP A 93 -17.74 10.17 -1.79
N GLY A 94 -18.03 8.92 -2.16
CA GLY A 94 -18.41 8.55 -3.53
C GLY A 94 -17.25 8.44 -4.52
N PHE A 95 -16.00 8.62 -4.07
CA PHE A 95 -14.80 8.36 -4.86
C PHE A 95 -14.27 6.95 -4.61
N GLU A 96 -13.82 6.33 -5.68
CA GLU A 96 -12.95 5.16 -5.64
C GLU A 96 -11.50 5.63 -5.82
N ILE A 97 -10.65 5.24 -4.90
CA ILE A 97 -9.23 5.61 -4.88
C ILE A 97 -8.42 4.33 -4.99
N GLU A 98 -7.51 4.26 -5.96
CA GLU A 98 -6.60 3.15 -6.17
C GLU A 98 -5.16 3.66 -6.39
N THR A 99 -4.18 2.96 -5.81
CA THR A 99 -2.74 3.24 -5.94
C THR A 99 -1.91 1.97 -5.97
#